data_AF-A0A850ZSE3-F1
#
_entry.id   AF-A0A850ZSE3-F1
#
_cell.length_a   1.000
_cell.length_b   1.000
_cell.length_c   1.000
_cell.angle_alpha   90.00
_cell.angle_beta   90.00
_cell.angle_gamma   90.00
#
_symmetry.space_group_name_H-M   'P 1'
#
loop_
_entity.id
_entity.type
_entity.pdbx_description
1 polymer ?
#
loop_
_entity_poly.entity_id
_entity_poly.type
_entity_poly.pdbx_seq_one_letter_code
_entity_poly.pdbx_strand_id
1 'polypeptide(L)'
;SPVPEDAPVGTVVAVLNVNDPDSGENGQVSCELSGEAPLSMVSAPGGSYKVVTASALDREQASEHRVTVVARDRGRPSLWSRRELRLEVSDVNDN
;
A
#
# COMPACT_ATOMS: atom_id res chain seq x y z
N SER A 1 12.66 -0.01 -0.03
CA SER A 1 13.42 -0.56 -1.17
C SER A 1 12.69 -0.17 -2.43
N PRO A 2 13.40 0.33 -3.45
CA PRO A 2 12.78 0.69 -4.71
C PRO A 2 12.31 -0.58 -5.44
N VAL A 3 11.26 -0.46 -6.24
CA VAL A 3 10.65 -1.58 -6.97
C VAL A 3 11.11 -1.52 -8.42
N PRO A 4 11.60 -2.63 -9.01
CA PRO A 4 12.04 -2.61 -10.40
C PRO A 4 10.88 -2.27 -11.34
N GLU A 5 11.15 -1.47 -12.38
CA GLU A 5 10.13 -1.14 -13.39
C GLU A 5 9.60 -2.36 -14.15
N ASP A 6 10.46 -3.37 -14.38
CA ASP A 6 10.09 -4.65 -14.99
C ASP A 6 9.33 -5.58 -14.03
N ALA A 7 8.96 -5.10 -12.84
CA ALA A 7 8.13 -5.86 -11.92
C ALA A 7 6.78 -6.19 -12.56
N PRO A 8 6.38 -7.47 -12.63
CA PRO A 8 5.08 -7.84 -13.18
C PRO A 8 3.93 -7.26 -12.36
N VAL A 9 2.78 -7.08 -13.00
CA VAL A 9 1.53 -6.71 -12.32
C VAL A 9 1.20 -7.74 -11.24
N GLY A 10 0.86 -7.26 -10.04
CA GLY A 10 0.64 -8.08 -8.85
C GLY A 10 1.87 -8.24 -7.95
N THR A 11 2.99 -7.60 -8.29
CA THR A 11 4.19 -7.58 -7.44
C THR A 11 3.91 -6.82 -6.15
N VAL A 12 4.22 -7.44 -5.01
CA VAL A 12 4.06 -6.82 -3.70
C VAL A 12 5.13 -5.76 -3.50
N VAL A 13 4.71 -4.50 -3.44
CA VAL A 13 5.62 -3.36 -3.22
C VAL A 13 5.76 -3.00 -1.75
N ALA A 14 4.68 -3.19 -0.98
CA ALA A 14 4.66 -2.89 0.44
C ALA A 14 3.66 -3.79 1.16
N VAL A 15 3.95 -4.07 2.43
CA VAL A 15 3.03 -4.77 3.33
C VAL A 15 2.76 -3.86 4.52
N LEU A 16 1.50 -3.52 4.71
CA LEU A 16 1.01 -2.81 5.88
C LEU A 16 0.46 -3.84 6.86
N ASN A 17 1.01 -3.87 8.06
CA ASN A 17 0.45 -4.70 9.12
C ASN A 17 -0.41 -3.81 10.01
N VAL A 18 -1.72 -4.07 10.05
CA VAL A 18 -2.62 -3.36 10.93
C VAL A 18 -2.85 -4.24 12.15
N ASN A 19 -2.25 -3.82 13.26
CA ASN A 19 -2.37 -4.51 14.52
C ASN A 19 -3.23 -3.67 15.45
N ASP A 20 -4.48 -4.07 15.60
CA ASP A 20 -5.38 -3.46 16.57
C ASP A 20 -5.32 -4.27 17.88
N PRO A 21 -4.95 -3.65 19.02
CA PRO A 21 -4.82 -4.35 20.30
C PRO A 21 -6.18 -4.70 20.92
N ASP A 22 -7.30 -4.17 20.41
CA ASP A 22 -8.63 -4.52 20.90
C ASP A 22 -9.10 -5.85 20.26
N SER A 23 -9.18 -6.89 21.10
CA SER A 23 -9.73 -8.19 20.69
C SER A 23 -11.24 -8.09 20.44
N GLY A 24 -11.67 -8.27 19.18
CA GLY A 24 -13.08 -8.42 18.82
C GLY A 24 -13.43 -7.83 17.45
N GLU A 25 -14.74 -7.71 17.16
CA GLU A 25 -15.28 -7.06 15.94
C GLU A 25 -14.79 -5.61 15.74
N ASN A 26 -14.28 -4.96 16.80
CA ASN A 26 -13.70 -3.62 16.76
C ASN A 26 -12.28 -3.57 16.19
N GLY A 27 -11.57 -4.71 16.06
CA GLY A 27 -10.26 -4.77 15.40
C GLY A 27 -10.33 -4.71 13.86
N GLN A 28 -11.52 -4.47 13.29
CA GLN A 28 -11.70 -4.29 11.85
C GLN A 28 -11.33 -2.86 11.46
N VAL A 29 -10.06 -2.67 11.10
CA VAL A 29 -9.58 -1.46 10.45
C VAL A 29 -9.75 -1.61 8.94
N SER A 30 -10.39 -0.64 8.30
CA SER A 30 -10.43 -0.56 6.83
C SER A 30 -9.27 0.27 6.33
N CYS A 31 -8.40 -0.32 5.50
CA CYS A 31 -7.38 0.42 4.77
C CYS A 31 -7.79 0.62 3.32
N GLU A 32 -7.62 1.85 2.84
CA GLU A 32 -7.93 2.27 1.48
C GLU A 32 -6.73 3.00 0.89
N LEU A 33 -6.53 2.81 -0.41
CA LEU A 33 -5.45 3.44 -1.17
C LEU A 33 -6.04 4.61 -1.96
N SER A 34 -5.54 5.81 -1.67
CA SER A 34 -6.00 7.07 -2.26
C SER A 34 -4.84 7.71 -3.02
N GLY A 35 -4.95 7.76 -4.34
CA GLY A 35 -3.95 8.37 -5.21
C GLY A 35 -4.05 7.84 -6.64
N GLU A 36 -3.54 8.61 -7.58
CA GLU A 36 -3.43 8.23 -8.99
C GLU A 36 -2.07 7.56 -9.21
N ALA A 37 -1.99 6.28 -8.89
CA ALA A 37 -0.79 5.47 -9.14
C ALA A 37 -1.20 4.10 -9.69
N PRO A 38 -0.32 3.42 -10.44
CA PRO A 38 -0.53 2.04 -10.91
C PRO A 38 -0.41 1.02 -9.77
N LEU A 39 -1.06 1.28 -8.64
CA LEU A 39 -0.97 0.51 -7.40
C LEU A 39 -2.36 0.12 -6.92
N SER A 40 -2.47 -1.09 -6.38
CA SER A 40 -3.69 -1.62 -5.79
C SER A 40 -3.42 -2.08 -4.36
N MET A 41 -4.46 -2.03 -3.51
CA MET A 41 -4.39 -2.62 -2.18
C MET A 41 -5.16 -3.92 -2.14
N VAL A 42 -4.55 -4.95 -1.58
CA VAL A 42 -5.14 -6.26 -1.38
C VAL A 42 -5.15 -6.56 0.12
N SER A 43 -6.31 -6.83 0.69
CA SER A 43 -6.39 -7.32 2.07
C SER A 43 -5.83 -8.74 2.15
N ALA A 44 -5.01 -8.98 3.18
CA ALA A 44 -4.43 -10.28 3.48
C ALA A 44 -5.03 -10.82 4.79
N PRO A 45 -5.12 -12.16 4.93
CA PRO A 45 -5.61 -12.77 6.16
C PRO A 45 -4.70 -12.39 7.34
N GLY A 46 -5.31 -12.12 8.50
CA GLY A 46 -4.60 -11.73 9.72
C GLY A 46 -4.48 -10.23 9.97
N GLY A 47 -5.26 -9.38 9.29
CA GLY A 47 -5.22 -7.92 9.50
C GLY A 47 -4.09 -7.21 8.75
N SER A 48 -3.44 -7.90 7.82
CA SER A 48 -2.42 -7.30 6.97
C SER A 48 -3.04 -6.80 5.66
N TYR A 49 -2.44 -5.78 5.07
CA TYR A 49 -2.75 -5.26 3.75
C TYR A 49 -1.49 -5.29 2.90
N LYS A 50 -1.61 -5.70 1.65
CA LYS A 50 -0.51 -5.76 0.69
C LYS A 50 -0.78 -4.73 -0.39
N VAL A 51 0.17 -3.85 -0.62
CA VAL A 51 0.15 -2.97 -1.79
C VAL A 51 0.84 -3.73 -2.91
N VAL A 52 0.15 -3.87 -4.03
CA VAL A 52 0.63 -4.55 -5.23
C VAL A 52 0.61 -3.62 -6.42
N THR A 53 1.44 -3.88 -7.42
CA THR A 53 1.36 -3.19 -8.72
C THR A 53 0.06 -3.57 -9.42
N ALA A 54 -0.75 -2.57 -9.79
CA ALA A 54 -1.99 -2.76 -10.56
C ALA A 54 -1.74 -2.73 -12.07
N SER A 55 -0.71 -1.99 -12.47
CA SER A 55 -0.27 -1.83 -13.86
C SER A 55 1.26 -1.85 -13.92
N ALA A 56 1.82 -1.89 -15.13
CA ALA A 56 3.25 -1.76 -15.34
C ALA A 56 3.77 -0.46 -14.70
N LEU A 57 4.89 -0.57 -13.99
CA LEU A 57 5.62 0.58 -13.48
C LEU A 57 6.54 1.05 -14.60
N ASP A 58 6.40 2.30 -15.01
CA ASP A 58 7.18 2.86 -16.10
C ASP A 58 8.02 4.00 -15.56
N ARG A 59 9.33 3.77 -15.44
CA ARG A 59 10.25 4.75 -14.83
C ARG A 59 10.38 6.00 -15.70
N GLU A 60 10.28 5.87 -17.02
CA GLU A 60 10.30 6.98 -17.96
C GLU A 60 9.10 7.91 -17.78
N GLN A 61 7.93 7.34 -17.47
CA GLN A 61 6.72 8.08 -17.18
C GLN A 61 6.74 8.70 -15.78
N ALA A 62 7.14 7.93 -14.76
CA ALA A 62 7.30 8.41 -13.40
C ALA A 62 8.28 7.52 -12.61
N SER A 63 9.40 8.11 -12.20
CA SER A 63 10.39 7.47 -11.31
C SER A 63 9.95 7.37 -9.85
N GLU A 64 8.95 8.17 -9.46
CA GLU A 64 8.37 8.19 -8.12
C GLU A 64 6.84 8.24 -8.21
N HIS A 65 6.16 7.29 -7.58
CA HIS A 65 4.72 7.33 -7.37
C HIS A 65 4.40 7.64 -5.91
N ARG A 66 3.46 8.55 -5.70
CA ARG A 66 2.97 8.89 -4.35
C ARG A 66 1.54 8.44 -4.19
N VAL A 67 1.32 7.65 -3.16
CA VAL A 67 -0.01 7.18 -2.79
C VAL A 67 -0.26 7.43 -1.32
N THR A 68 -1.50 7.76 -0.97
CA THR A 68 -1.89 7.95 0.42
C THR A 68 -2.68 6.74 0.87
N VAL A 69 -2.17 6.02 1.86
CA VAL A 69 -2.94 4.98 2.54
C VAL A 69 -3.75 5.61 3.66
N VAL A 70 -5.05 5.38 3.65
CA VAL A 70 -5.99 5.83 4.69
C VAL A 70 -6.46 4.59 5.45
N ALA A 71 -6.11 4.49 6.73
CA ALA A 71 -6.58 3.46 7.64
C ALA A 71 -7.65 4.04 8.56
N ARG A 72 -8.80 3.38 8.64
CA ARG A 72 -9.94 3.85 9.42
C ARG A 72 -10.42 2.76 10.36
N ASP A 73 -10.39 3.06 11.64
CA ASP A 73 -10.79 2.16 12.70
C ASP A 73 -12.31 2.23 12.95
N ARG A 74 -12.89 1.13 13.43
CA ARG A 74 -14.33 1.01 13.74
C ARG A 74 -14.69 1.33 15.20
N GLY A 75 -13.72 1.74 16.01
CA GLY A 75 -13.92 2.16 17.39
C GLY A 75 -14.87 3.36 17.57
N ARG A 76 -15.22 3.63 18.82
CA ARG A 76 -16.05 4.77 19.24
C ARG A 76 -15.28 5.52 20.34
N PRO A 77 -14.72 6.70 20.08
CA PRO A 77 -14.76 7.47 18.84
C PRO A 77 -13.95 6.82 17.71
N SER A 78 -14.43 6.94 16.48
CA SER A 78 -13.77 6.35 15.30
C SER A 78 -12.53 7.15 14.95
N LEU A 79 -11.37 6.52 15.04
CA LEU A 79 -10.09 7.10 14.66
C LEU A 79 -9.75 6.76 13.21
N TRP A 80 -9.00 7.66 12.58
CA TRP A 80 -8.46 7.43 11.26
C TRP A 80 -7.03 7.94 11.21
N SER A 81 -6.21 7.30 10.38
CA SER A 81 -4.84 7.67 10.14
C SER A 81 -4.57 7.65 8.65
N ARG A 82 -3.80 8.60 8.16
CA ARG A 82 -3.30 8.58 6.78
C ARG A 82 -1.78 8.56 6.77
N ARG A 83 -1.23 7.81 5.83
CA ARG A 83 0.22 7.69 5.59
C ARG A 83 0.47 7.84 4.10
N GLU A 84 1.32 8.80 3.75
CA GLU A 84 1.86 8.88 2.40
C GLU A 84 2.91 7.79 2.22
N LEU A 85 2.68 6.93 1.23
CA LEU A 85 3.63 5.96 0.73
C LEU A 85 4.27 6.53 -0.53
N ARG A 86 5.59 6.50 -0.55
CA ARG A 86 6.40 6.93 -1.67
C ARG A 86 7.03 5.68 -2.26
N LEU A 87 6.64 5.37 -3.49
CA LEU A 87 7.16 4.25 -4.25
C LEU A 87 8.20 4.78 -5.22
N GLU A 88 9.45 4.38 -5.01
CA GLU A 88 10.54 4.66 -5.94
C GLU A 88 10.65 3.49 -6.91
N VAL A 89 10.67 3.81 -8.20
CA VAL A 89 10.88 2.83 -9.26
C VAL A 89 12.37 2.73 -9.53
N SER A 90 12.97 1.58 -9.20
CA SER A 90 14.36 1.31 -9.55
C SER A 90 14.42 0.95 -11.03
N ASP A 91 15.41 1.50 -11.71
CA ASP A 91 15.83 0.91 -12.97
C ASP A 91 16.35 -0.50 -12.66
N VAL A 92 15.98 -1.46 -13.49
CA VAL A 92 16.40 -2.87 -13.30
C VAL A 92 17.92 -3.02 -13.45
N ASN A 93 18.59 -1.96 -13.93
CA ASN A 93 19.99 -1.97 -14.31
C ASN A 93 20.94 -1.19 -13.37
N ASP A 94 20.48 -0.67 -12.23
CA ASP A 94 21.34 0.04 -11.28
C ASP A 94 21.81 -0.93 -10.15
N ASN A 95 23.05 -1.40 -10.26
CA ASN A 95 23.79 -2.15 -9.22
C ASN A 95 24.72 -1.23 -8.44
#